data_AF-A0A8S2PFE9-F1
#
_entry.id   AF-A0A8S2PFE9-F1
#
_cell.length_a   1.000
_cell.length_b   1.000
_cell.length_c   1.000
_cell.angle_alpha   90.00
_cell.angle_beta   90.00
_cell.angle_gamma   90.00
#
_symmetry.space_group_name_H-M   'P 1'
#
loop_
_entity.id
_entity.type
_entity.pdbx_description
1 polymer ?
#
loop_
_entity_poly.entity_id
_entity_poly.type
_entity_poly.pdbx_seq_one_letter_code
_entity_poly.pdbx_strand_id
1 'polypeptide(L)' 'VFHWTGNNQFFIKGDVKALGLGSGEGTYGLWLDADLYHGRTCPSKTFNNTRLSSKEDFIIASIELWTFID' A
#
# COMPACT_ATOMS: atom_id res chain seq x y z
N VAL A 1 -3.56 2.03 13.24
CA VAL A 1 -2.45 1.17 12.78
C VAL A 1 -3.01 -0.22 12.55
N PHE A 2 -2.76 -0.82 11.38
CA PHE A 2 -3.19 -2.18 11.04
C PHE A 2 -1.98 -3.10 11.04
N HIS A 3 -1.96 -4.07 11.96
CA HIS A 3 -0.85 -5.00 12.11
C HIS A 3 -1.00 -6.21 11.18
N TRP A 4 0.10 -6.94 10.98
CA TRP A 4 0.08 -8.20 10.24
C TRP A 4 -0.89 -9.21 10.89
N THR A 5 -1.72 -9.83 10.06
CA THR A 5 -2.77 -10.76 10.50
C THR A 5 -2.27 -12.21 10.71
N GLY A 6 -1.08 -12.56 10.21
CA GLY A 6 -0.63 -13.95 10.13
C GLY A 6 -1.11 -14.72 8.89
N ASN A 7 -2.03 -14.16 8.08
CA ASN A 7 -2.70 -14.88 7.00
C ASN A 7 -1.77 -15.18 5.81
N ASN A 8 -0.89 -14.24 5.46
CA ASN A 8 0.08 -14.40 4.38
C ASN A 8 1.30 -13.50 4.59
N GLN A 9 2.36 -13.68 3.78
CA GLN A 9 3.59 -12.89 3.83
C GLN A 9 3.73 -11.90 2.65
N PHE A 10 2.62 -11.49 2.02
CA PHE A 10 2.64 -10.60 0.86
C PHE A 10 2.75 -9.13 1.27
N PHE A 11 3.83 -8.78 1.96
CA PHE A 11 3.98 -7.48 2.62
C PHE A 11 4.23 -6.34 1.65
N ILE A 12 5.19 -6.49 0.73
CA ILE A 12 5.64 -5.43 -0.18
C ILE A 12 5.93 -6.05 -1.54
N LYS A 13 5.49 -5.40 -2.60
CA LYS A 13 5.88 -5.69 -3.99
C LYS A 13 6.22 -4.37 -4.67
N GLY A 14 7.37 -4.29 -5.31
CA GLY A 14 7.77 -3.12 -6.07
C GLY A 14 8.45 -3.51 -7.37
N ASP A 15 8.15 -2.79 -8.45
CA ASP A 15 8.87 -2.81 -9.71
C ASP A 15 8.86 -1.40 -10.33
N VAL A 16 9.41 -1.26 -11.54
CA VAL A 16 9.48 0.03 -12.25
C VAL A 16 8.11 0.62 -12.61
N LYS A 17 7.02 -0.13 -12.45
CA LYS A 17 5.66 0.29 -12.78
C LYS A 17 4.86 0.69 -11.54
N ALA A 18 5.20 0.17 -10.36
CA ALA A 18 4.43 0.43 -9.15
C ALA A 18 5.11 -0.02 -7.85
N LEU A 19 4.64 0.54 -6.74
CA LEU A 19 4.86 0.07 -5.38
C LEU A 19 3.52 -0.35 -4.74
N GLY A 20 3.44 -1.58 -4.22
CA GLY A 20 2.28 -2.13 -3.54
C GLY A 20 2.63 -2.66 -2.15
N LEU A 21 1.75 -2.40 -1.18
CA LEU A 21 1.85 -2.83 0.21
C LEU A 21 0.62 -3.65 0.61
N GLY A 22 0.85 -4.79 1.26
CA GLY A 22 -0.18 -5.68 1.78
C GLY A 22 -1.07 -6.21 0.68
N SER A 23 -0.62 -7.22 -0.06
CA SER A 23 -1.42 -7.80 -1.14
C SER A 23 -2.30 -8.96 -0.68
N GLY A 24 -3.50 -9.07 -1.25
CA GLY A 24 -4.37 -10.21 -1.07
C GLY A 24 -5.54 -10.13 -2.04
N GLU A 25 -5.89 -11.26 -2.67
CA GLU A 25 -7.02 -11.35 -3.61
C GLU A 25 -6.94 -10.38 -4.80
N GLY A 26 -5.72 -10.14 -5.32
CA GLY A 26 -5.52 -9.33 -6.53
C GLY A 26 -5.52 -7.82 -6.30
N THR A 27 -5.66 -7.35 -5.06
CA THR A 27 -5.54 -5.92 -4.70
C THR A 27 -4.42 -5.69 -3.68
N TYR A 28 -4.17 -4.42 -3.36
CA TYR A 28 -3.19 -4.00 -2.35
C TYR A 28 -3.87 -3.11 -1.30
N GLY A 29 -3.39 -3.22 -0.06
CA GLY A 29 -3.73 -2.31 1.02
C GLY A 29 -3.41 -0.85 0.66
N LEU A 30 -2.24 -0.65 0.04
CA LEU A 30 -1.82 0.60 -0.57
C LEU A 30 -1.06 0.29 -1.86
N TRP A 31 -1.36 1.00 -2.94
CA TRP A 31 -0.66 0.90 -4.22
C TRP A 31 -0.40 2.30 -4.75
N LEU A 32 0.80 2.52 -5.27
CA LEU A 32 1.25 3.76 -5.89
C LEU A 32 1.80 3.43 -7.29
N ASP A 33 1.51 4.29 -8.27
CA ASP A 33 2.02 4.15 -9.63
C ASP A 33 3.50 4.55 -9.76
N ALA A 34 4.07 4.32 -10.94
CA ALA A 34 5.48 4.61 -11.25
C ALA A 34 5.85 6.09 -11.09
N ASP A 35 4.91 6.98 -11.40
CA ASP A 35 5.11 8.42 -11.36
C ASP A 35 4.86 9.00 -9.96
N LEU A 36 4.50 8.16 -8.99
CA LEU A 36 4.14 8.53 -7.62
C LEU A 36 3.08 9.63 -7.57
N TYR A 37 2.12 9.57 -8.50
CA TYR A 37 1.07 10.56 -8.66
C TYR A 37 -0.32 9.97 -8.43
N HIS A 38 -0.57 8.75 -8.89
CA HIS A 38 -1.82 8.04 -8.64
C HIS A 38 -1.63 6.97 -7.57
N GLY A 39 -2.56 6.95 -6.61
CA GLY A 39 -2.62 5.92 -5.59
C GLY A 39 -3.97 5.22 -5.55
N ARG A 40 -3.96 3.98 -5.05
CA ARG A 40 -5.15 3.16 -4.78
C ARG A 40 -5.04 2.49 -3.43
N THR A 41 -6.17 2.33 -2.73
CA THR A 41 -6.23 1.55 -1.50
C THR A 41 -7.50 0.69 -1.43
N CYS A 42 -7.31 -0.59 -1.14
CA CYS A 42 -8.36 -1.58 -0.95
C CYS A 42 -8.16 -2.31 0.39
N PRO A 43 -9.20 -3.01 0.91
CA PRO A 43 -8.99 -3.96 1.99
C PRO A 43 -7.99 -5.05 1.59
N SER A 44 -7.19 -5.52 2.55
CA SER A 44 -6.21 -6.57 2.31
C SER A 44 -6.22 -7.62 3.42
N LYS A 45 -6.02 -8.88 3.05
CA LYS A 45 -5.88 -9.99 4.00
C LYS A 45 -4.58 -9.92 4.82
N THR A 46 -3.53 -9.28 4.31
CA THR A 46 -2.23 -9.19 5.00
C THR A 46 -2.35 -8.38 6.29
N PHE A 47 -3.14 -7.31 6.28
CA PHE A 47 -3.28 -6.38 7.40
C PHE A 47 -4.71 -6.25 7.96
N ASN A 48 -5.70 -6.84 7.28
CA ASN A 48 -7.13 -6.65 7.57
C ASN A 48 -7.51 -5.17 7.69
N ASN A 49 -6.90 -4.33 6.87
CA ASN A 49 -7.20 -2.91 6.81
C ASN A 49 -8.50 -2.66 6.05
N THR A 50 -9.17 -1.56 6.38
CA THR A 50 -10.16 -0.94 5.48
C THR A 50 -9.44 -0.12 4.41
N ARG A 51 -10.20 0.46 3.48
CA ARG A 51 -9.72 1.56 2.63
C ARG A 51 -9.05 2.65 3.49
N LEU A 52 -7.87 3.11 3.09
CA LEU A 52 -7.05 4.06 3.87
C LEU A 52 -7.34 5.53 3.57
N SER A 53 -8.01 5.83 2.46
CA SER A 53 -8.45 7.17 2.04
C SER A 53 -9.97 7.23 1.91
N SER A 54 -10.52 8.43 1.73
CA SER A 54 -11.96 8.65 1.54
C SER A 54 -12.51 8.03 0.23
N LYS A 55 -11.65 7.91 -0.78
CA LYS A 55 -11.94 7.26 -2.07
C LYS A 55 -10.94 6.15 -2.33
N GLU A 56 -11.32 5.20 -3.19
CA GLU A 56 -10.44 4.10 -3.58
C GLU A 56 -9.19 4.60 -4.29
N ASP A 57 -9.40 5.45 -5.28
CA ASP A 57 -8.38 6.13 -6.06
C ASP A 57 -8.15 7.55 -5.51
N PHE A 58 -6.89 7.96 -5.45
CA PHE A 58 -6.49 9.27 -4.95
C PHE A 58 -5.26 9.81 -5.69
N ILE A 59 -5.10 11.14 -5.63
CA ILE A 59 -3.92 11.84 -6.15
C ILE A 59 -2.99 12.14 -5.00
N ILE A 60 -1.70 11.92 -5.23
CA ILE A 60 -0.64 12.12 -4.27
C ILE A 60 -0.15 13.56 -4.38
N ALA A 61 -0.20 14.29 -3.26
CA ALA A 61 0.35 15.65 -3.18
C ALA A 61 1.85 15.65 -2.87
N SER A 62 2.28 14.77 -1.97
CA SER A 62 3.67 14.59 -1.56
C SER A 62 3.87 13.20 -0.97
N ILE A 63 5.11 12.71 -1.03
CA ILE A 63 5.56 11.49 -0.35
C ILE A 63 6.82 11.82 0.41
N GLU A 64 6.90 11.37 1.66
CA GLU A 64 8.10 11.44 2.48
C GLU A 64 8.50 10.02 2.86
N LEU A 65 9.79 9.69 2.72
CA LEU A 65 10.36 8.43 3.16
C LEU A 65 11.42 8.73 4.22
N TRP A 66 11.24 8.14 5.39
CA TRP A 66 12.09 8.37 6.56
C TRP A 66 12.89 7.10 6.87
N THR A 67 14.16 7.27 7.24
CA THR A 67 15.01 6.17 7.74
C THR A 67 15.50 6.51 9.13
N PHE A 68 15.84 5.47 9.90
CA PHE A 68 16.56 5.65 11.15
C PHE A 68 18.05 5.79 10.84
N ILE A 69 18.73 6.66 11.57
CA ILE A 69 20.20 6.77 11.54
C ILE A 69 20.69 5.95 12.74
N ASP A 70 21.50 4.94 12.48
CA ASP A 70 22.22 4.20 13.53
C ASP A 70 23.40 5.02 14.06
#